data_AF-A0A352LU17-F1
#
_entry.id   AF-A0A352LU17-F1
#
_cell.length_a   1.000
_cell.length_b   1.000
_cell.length_c   1.000
_cell.angle_alpha   90.00
_cell.angle_beta   90.00
_cell.angle_gamma   90.00
#
_symmetry.space_group_name_H-M   'P 1'
#
loop_
_entity.id
_entity.type
_entity.pdbx_description
1 polymer ?
#
loop_
_entity_poly.entity_id
_entity_poly.type
_entity_poly.pdbx_seq_one_letter_code
_entity_poly.pdbx_strand_id
1 'polypeptide(L)'
;MPEILIDDLNLAKTITWEQKIHRSQKLETLDIDPAPKLTPNETIHGSSRLIELQSLCPFQAFMEFRLATKEPIKLEPGISKINRGIIVHGALEHFWQKVRTQQNLCQLEPTQLQKAINDSLEYSLKKLELPPSLYKLEKQCLIPLLTGLLEIEKSRQPFEVIATEKTIQINLSSIQIKIRIDRIDQLTNGNTLLIDYKTGKNLPSIFDWFGPRPKNIQLPLYSVALRSIQGLALVQINVGSLKFKEIS
;
A
#
# COMPACT_ATOMS: atom_id res chain seq x y z
N MET A 1 -55.11 44.09 -25.19
CA MET A 1 -54.09 44.82 -24.41
C MET A 1 -52.83 44.87 -25.25
N PRO A 2 -52.10 45.99 -25.29
CA PRO A 2 -50.80 46.01 -25.96
C PRO A 2 -49.83 45.07 -25.22
N GLU A 3 -49.11 44.28 -26.00
CA GLU A 3 -48.07 43.37 -25.53
C GLU A 3 -46.84 44.23 -25.15
N ILE A 4 -46.46 44.21 -23.87
CA ILE A 4 -45.27 44.93 -23.38
C ILE A 4 -44.10 43.96 -23.46
N LEU A 5 -43.12 44.26 -24.29
CA LEU A 5 -41.90 43.47 -24.41
C LEU A 5 -40.92 43.87 -23.30
N ILE A 6 -40.01 42.96 -22.94
CA ILE A 6 -39.00 43.22 -21.90
C ILE A 6 -38.12 44.43 -22.27
N ASP A 7 -37.92 44.69 -23.56
CA ASP A 7 -37.16 45.85 -24.05
C ASP A 7 -37.90 47.18 -23.86
N ASP A 8 -39.23 47.16 -23.66
CA ASP A 8 -40.02 48.36 -23.33
C ASP A 8 -39.90 48.72 -21.83
N LEU A 9 -39.46 47.76 -21.01
CA LEU A 9 -39.08 47.97 -19.61
C LEU A 9 -37.64 48.48 -19.64
N ASN A 10 -37.46 49.79 -19.48
CA ASN A 10 -36.17 50.49 -19.48
C ASN A 10 -35.29 50.10 -18.26
N LEU A 11 -35.01 48.80 -18.11
CA LEU A 11 -34.35 48.18 -16.98
C LEU A 11 -32.87 48.56 -17.01
N ALA A 12 -32.37 49.08 -15.89
CA ALA A 12 -30.96 49.39 -15.75
C ALA A 12 -30.13 48.13 -16.02
N LYS A 13 -29.09 48.25 -16.86
CA LYS A 13 -28.11 47.17 -17.08
C LYS A 13 -27.44 46.81 -15.76
N THR A 14 -27.94 45.79 -15.09
CA THR A 14 -27.40 45.30 -13.83
C THR A 14 -26.14 44.49 -14.12
N ILE A 15 -25.01 45.02 -13.65
CA ILE A 15 -23.74 44.30 -13.62
C ILE A 15 -23.91 43.13 -12.66
N THR A 16 -23.62 41.91 -13.13
CA THR A 16 -23.77 40.71 -12.31
C THR A 16 -22.74 40.68 -11.16
N TRP A 17 -22.95 39.85 -10.15
CA TRP A 17 -22.02 39.75 -9.02
C TRP A 17 -20.63 39.26 -9.46
N GLU A 18 -20.57 38.35 -10.42
CA GLU A 18 -19.32 37.84 -11.00
C GLU A 18 -18.51 38.96 -11.64
N GLN A 19 -19.18 39.85 -12.40
CA GLN A 19 -18.55 41.00 -13.04
C GLN A 19 -18.06 42.05 -12.03
N LYS A 20 -18.81 42.26 -10.92
CA LYS A 20 -18.37 43.14 -9.84
C LYS A 20 -17.14 42.59 -9.12
N ILE A 21 -17.16 41.29 -8.78
CA ILE A 21 -16.03 40.60 -8.13
C ILE A 21 -14.78 40.68 -9.03
N HIS A 22 -14.90 40.34 -10.31
CA HIS A 22 -13.78 40.39 -11.25
C HIS A 22 -13.21 41.81 -11.41
N ARG A 23 -14.06 42.85 -11.51
CA ARG A 23 -13.59 44.24 -11.59
C ARG A 23 -12.93 44.74 -10.30
N SER A 24 -13.30 44.18 -9.16
CA SER A 24 -12.71 44.51 -7.85
C SER A 24 -11.42 43.74 -7.55
N GLN A 25 -10.96 42.88 -8.47
CA GLN A 25 -9.77 42.08 -8.26
C GLN A 25 -8.54 42.98 -8.05
N LYS A 26 -7.74 42.65 -7.04
CA LYS A 26 -6.39 43.18 -6.89
C LYS A 26 -5.44 42.09 -7.37
N LEU A 27 -4.72 42.36 -8.44
CA LEU A 27 -3.69 41.46 -8.92
C LEU A 27 -2.45 41.65 -8.05
N GLU A 28 -1.85 40.55 -7.61
CA GLU A 28 -0.52 40.52 -7.04
C GLU A 28 0.44 39.81 -7.99
N THR A 29 1.71 40.21 -7.93
CA THR A 29 2.77 39.47 -8.63
C THR A 29 3.32 38.45 -7.65
N LEU A 30 3.28 37.18 -8.02
CA LEU A 30 3.94 36.13 -7.26
C LEU A 30 5.38 36.02 -7.74
N ASP A 31 6.33 36.14 -6.82
CA ASP A 31 7.73 35.87 -7.11
C ASP A 31 7.91 34.38 -7.44
N ILE A 32 8.87 34.09 -8.32
CA ILE A 32 9.24 32.71 -8.63
C ILE A 32 9.96 32.14 -7.42
N ASP A 33 9.35 31.14 -6.77
CA ASP A 33 9.94 30.39 -5.66
C ASP A 33 10.31 28.96 -6.13
N PRO A 34 11.51 28.76 -6.72
CA PRO A 34 11.92 27.44 -7.18
C PRO A 34 12.29 26.55 -5.99
N ALA A 35 11.90 25.28 -6.06
CA ALA A 35 12.29 24.29 -5.07
C ALA A 35 13.82 24.28 -4.84
N PRO A 36 14.29 24.32 -3.58
CA PRO A 36 15.73 24.38 -3.30
C PRO A 36 16.41 23.10 -3.80
N LYS A 37 17.60 23.25 -4.41
CA LYS A 37 18.41 22.09 -4.82
C LYS A 37 18.84 21.28 -3.61
N LEU A 38 19.02 19.98 -3.82
CA LEU A 38 19.62 19.10 -2.82
C LEU A 38 21.09 19.48 -2.63
N THR A 39 21.54 19.60 -1.38
CA THR A 39 22.95 19.82 -1.10
C THR A 39 23.71 18.48 -1.05
N PRO A 40 25.03 18.43 -1.33
CA PRO A 40 25.79 17.18 -1.33
C PRO A 40 25.81 16.42 0.00
N ASN A 41 25.56 17.12 1.11
CA ASN A 41 25.55 16.55 2.46
C ASN A 41 24.13 16.19 2.95
N GLU A 42 23.09 16.47 2.15
CA GLU A 42 21.73 16.08 2.48
C GLU A 42 21.52 14.60 2.22
N THR A 43 21.13 13.89 3.29
CA THR A 43 20.68 12.50 3.18
C THR A 43 19.16 12.49 3.05
N ILE A 44 18.65 11.86 2.00
CA ILE A 44 17.21 11.75 1.76
C ILE A 44 16.74 10.41 2.31
N HIS A 45 15.78 10.44 3.22
CA HIS A 45 15.13 9.23 3.69
C HIS A 45 13.83 9.00 2.93
N GLY A 46 13.63 7.77 2.46
CA GLY A 46 12.42 7.42 1.73
C GLY A 46 12.07 5.94 1.79
N SER A 47 11.01 5.58 1.09
CA SER A 47 10.60 4.20 0.83
C SER A 47 10.53 3.98 -0.68
N SER A 48 10.07 2.80 -1.11
CA SER A 48 9.74 2.54 -2.52
C SER A 48 8.86 3.63 -3.14
N ARG A 49 7.98 4.23 -2.34
CA ARG A 49 7.10 5.32 -2.74
C ARG A 49 7.85 6.56 -3.24
N LEU A 50 9.01 6.89 -2.66
CA LEU A 50 9.81 8.06 -3.07
C LEU A 50 10.30 7.88 -4.51
N ILE A 51 10.90 6.74 -4.81
CA ILE A 51 11.46 6.47 -6.14
C ILE A 51 10.34 6.31 -7.17
N GLU A 52 9.22 5.70 -6.81
CA GLU A 52 8.04 5.63 -7.68
C GLU A 52 7.49 7.02 -8.01
N LEU A 53 7.33 7.89 -7.01
CA LEU A 53 6.89 9.26 -7.25
C LEU A 53 7.88 10.05 -8.07
N GLN A 54 9.18 9.93 -7.80
CA GLN A 54 10.20 10.63 -8.56
C GLN A 54 10.17 10.24 -10.04
N SER A 55 9.88 8.96 -10.33
CA SER A 55 9.69 8.43 -11.68
C SER A 55 8.42 8.97 -12.36
N LEU A 56 7.30 9.03 -11.63
CA LEU A 56 5.99 9.40 -12.18
C LEU A 56 5.74 10.90 -12.23
N CYS A 57 5.98 11.58 -11.11
CA CYS A 57 5.72 13.00 -10.89
C CYS A 57 6.71 13.59 -9.84
N PRO A 58 7.84 14.16 -10.27
CA PRO A 58 8.81 14.79 -9.38
C PRO A 58 8.22 15.88 -8.49
N PHE A 59 7.21 16.61 -8.98
CA PHE A 59 6.48 17.60 -8.19
C PHE A 59 5.78 16.95 -7.00
N GLN A 60 5.08 15.83 -7.21
CA GLN A 60 4.42 15.11 -6.13
C GLN A 60 5.44 14.51 -5.14
N ALA A 61 6.58 14.02 -5.63
CA ALA A 61 7.68 13.58 -4.76
C ALA A 61 8.17 14.72 -3.85
N PHE A 62 8.35 15.92 -4.41
CA PHE A 62 8.73 17.11 -3.66
C PHE A 62 7.68 17.49 -2.61
N MET A 63 6.40 17.52 -2.98
CA MET A 63 5.30 17.82 -2.06
C MET A 63 5.25 16.82 -0.89
N GLU A 64 5.28 15.52 -1.19
CA GLU A 64 5.12 14.45 -0.19
C GLU A 64 6.35 14.31 0.72
N PHE A 65 7.56 14.33 0.15
CA PHE A 65 8.79 14.01 0.89
C PHE A 65 9.58 15.23 1.38
N ARG A 66 9.39 16.42 0.81
CA ARG A 66 10.08 17.65 1.28
C ARG A 66 9.15 18.63 1.98
N LEU A 67 7.94 18.83 1.46
CA LEU A 67 6.94 19.67 2.12
C LEU A 67 6.04 18.90 3.09
N ALA A 68 6.25 17.57 3.22
CA ALA A 68 5.54 16.69 4.13
C ALA A 68 4.00 16.79 3.98
N THR A 69 3.52 17.07 2.76
CA THR A 69 2.09 17.19 2.52
C THR A 69 1.42 15.84 2.71
N LYS A 70 0.31 15.82 3.45
CA LYS A 70 -0.50 14.63 3.67
C LYS A 70 -1.85 14.80 2.99
N GLU A 71 -2.29 13.76 2.29
CA GLU A 71 -3.68 13.73 1.83
C GLU A 71 -4.62 13.73 3.06
N PRO A 72 -5.73 14.49 3.01
CA PRO A 72 -6.72 14.44 4.05
C PRO A 72 -7.32 13.03 4.14
N ILE A 73 -7.58 12.57 5.36
CA ILE A 73 -8.19 11.26 5.59
C ILE A 73 -9.59 11.27 4.95
N LYS A 74 -9.77 10.45 3.91
CA LYS A 74 -11.09 10.20 3.34
C LYS A 74 -11.86 9.28 4.27
N LEU A 75 -13.05 9.73 4.69
CA LEU A 75 -13.99 8.89 5.43
C LEU A 75 -14.58 7.85 4.48
N GLU A 76 -14.21 6.59 4.68
CA GLU A 76 -14.79 5.45 3.98
C GLU A 76 -15.70 4.67 4.94
N PRO A 77 -16.82 4.09 4.46
CA PRO A 77 -17.63 3.22 5.30
C PRO A 77 -16.85 1.93 5.65
N GLY A 78 -16.82 1.57 6.93
CA GLY A 78 -16.16 0.36 7.42
C GLY A 78 -14.65 0.53 7.63
N ILE A 79 -13.90 -0.57 7.49
CA ILE A 79 -12.44 -0.54 7.58
C ILE A 79 -11.82 -0.06 6.28
N SER A 80 -10.91 0.91 6.38
CA SER A 80 -10.10 1.39 5.26
C SER A 80 -9.22 0.26 4.69
N LYS A 81 -8.94 0.32 3.39
CA LYS A 81 -8.06 -0.66 2.72
C LYS A 81 -6.68 -0.78 3.39
N ILE A 82 -6.15 0.35 3.89
CA ILE A 82 -4.88 0.41 4.61
C ILE A 82 -4.97 -0.39 5.91
N ASN A 83 -6.00 -0.13 6.74
CA ASN A 83 -6.18 -0.84 8.00
C ASN A 83 -6.40 -2.34 7.77
N ARG A 84 -7.13 -2.73 6.72
CA ARG A 84 -7.27 -4.15 6.36
C ARG A 84 -5.93 -4.78 5.98
N GLY A 85 -5.10 -4.08 5.22
CA GLY A 85 -3.72 -4.50 4.95
C GLY A 85 -2.93 -4.74 6.24
N ILE A 86 -2.94 -3.75 7.15
CA ILE A 86 -2.26 -3.85 8.45
C ILE A 86 -2.73 -5.09 9.24
N ILE A 87 -4.03 -5.36 9.27
CA ILE A 87 -4.60 -6.52 9.98
C ILE A 87 -4.11 -7.84 9.36
N VAL A 88 -4.15 -7.95 8.04
CA VAL A 88 -3.75 -9.17 7.33
C VAL A 88 -2.26 -9.46 7.52
N HIS A 89 -1.41 -8.44 7.34
CA HIS A 89 0.03 -8.59 7.53
C HIS A 89 0.37 -8.95 8.97
N GLY A 90 -0.17 -8.23 9.95
CA GLY A 90 0.11 -8.51 11.36
C GLY A 90 -0.41 -9.88 11.82
N ALA A 91 -1.52 -10.37 11.25
CA ALA A 91 -2.00 -11.71 11.51
C ALA A 91 -1.09 -12.79 10.90
N LEU A 92 -0.65 -12.60 9.65
CA LEU A 92 0.26 -13.55 9.00
C LEU A 92 1.66 -13.56 9.63
N GLU A 93 2.18 -12.40 10.01
CA GLU A 93 3.41 -12.27 10.80
C GLU A 93 3.33 -13.13 12.07
N HIS A 94 2.31 -12.89 12.90
CA HIS A 94 2.14 -13.59 14.17
C HIS A 94 1.90 -15.10 13.98
N PHE A 95 1.16 -15.49 12.94
CA PHE A 95 0.94 -16.89 12.60
C PHE A 95 2.26 -17.59 12.26
N TRP A 96 3.03 -17.04 11.32
CA TRP A 96 4.25 -17.66 10.83
C TRP A 96 5.41 -17.63 11.81
N GLN A 97 5.46 -16.65 12.72
CA GLN A 97 6.41 -16.66 13.83
C GLN A 97 6.25 -17.89 14.74
N LYS A 98 5.02 -18.43 14.85
CA LYS A 98 4.69 -19.60 15.66
C LYS A 98 4.79 -20.91 14.88
N VAL A 99 4.14 -20.98 13.71
CA VAL A 99 4.05 -22.21 12.92
C VAL A 99 5.36 -22.51 12.21
N ARG A 100 6.05 -21.48 11.71
CA ARG A 100 7.39 -21.48 11.08
C ARG A 100 7.58 -22.34 9.83
N THR A 101 7.02 -23.53 9.73
CA THR A 101 7.29 -24.45 8.61
C THR A 101 6.01 -24.94 7.96
N GLN A 102 6.09 -25.29 6.68
CA GLN A 102 4.98 -25.94 5.97
C GLN A 102 4.60 -27.28 6.61
N GLN A 103 5.59 -28.03 7.10
CA GLN A 103 5.35 -29.30 7.79
C GLN A 103 4.54 -29.10 9.07
N ASN A 104 4.89 -28.12 9.90
CA ASN A 104 4.12 -27.79 11.10
C ASN A 104 2.69 -27.36 10.73
N LEU A 105 2.52 -26.56 9.67
CA LEU A 105 1.20 -26.19 9.17
C LEU A 105 0.36 -27.41 8.77
N CYS A 106 0.97 -28.39 8.11
CA CYS A 106 0.31 -29.63 7.69
C CYS A 106 -0.03 -30.57 8.85
N GLN A 107 0.68 -30.46 9.99
CA GLN A 107 0.42 -31.23 11.20
C GLN A 107 -0.67 -30.62 12.09
N LEU A 108 -1.11 -29.39 11.83
CA LEU A 108 -2.19 -28.76 12.59
C LEU A 108 -3.53 -29.40 12.24
N GLU A 109 -4.16 -29.99 13.24
CA GLU A 109 -5.54 -30.44 13.14
C GLU A 109 -6.49 -29.27 12.83
N PRO A 110 -7.65 -29.50 12.19
CA PRO A 110 -8.56 -28.42 11.78
C PRO A 110 -8.93 -27.45 12.91
N THR A 111 -9.14 -27.96 14.13
CA THR A 111 -9.46 -27.14 15.31
C THR A 111 -8.28 -26.31 15.80
N GLN A 112 -7.06 -26.86 15.72
CA GLN A 112 -5.82 -26.17 16.07
C GLN A 112 -5.50 -25.07 15.07
N LEU A 113 -5.67 -25.34 13.77
CA LEU A 113 -5.49 -24.35 12.70
C LEU A 113 -6.47 -23.18 12.88
N GLN A 114 -7.76 -23.47 13.10
CA GLN A 114 -8.75 -22.44 13.37
C GLN A 114 -8.40 -21.59 14.60
N LYS A 115 -7.94 -22.24 15.69
CA LYS A 115 -7.48 -21.51 16.88
C LYS A 115 -6.29 -20.60 16.57
N ALA A 116 -5.28 -21.11 15.87
CA ALA A 116 -4.08 -20.33 15.51
C ALA A 116 -4.41 -19.11 14.63
N ILE A 117 -5.34 -19.26 13.67
CA ILE A 117 -5.84 -18.15 12.86
C ILE A 117 -6.56 -17.12 13.72
N ASN A 118 -7.45 -17.56 14.61
CA ASN A 118 -8.20 -16.69 15.52
C ASN A 118 -7.29 -15.89 16.44
N ASP A 119 -6.31 -16.56 17.06
CA ASP A 119 -5.34 -15.92 17.95
C ASP A 119 -4.49 -14.88 17.21
N SER A 120 -4.14 -15.16 15.95
CA SER A 120 -3.34 -14.25 15.13
C SER A 120 -4.11 -13.04 14.62
N LEU A 121 -5.37 -13.23 14.24
CA LEU A 121 -6.26 -12.10 13.94
C LEU A 121 -6.50 -11.23 15.16
N GLU A 122 -6.72 -11.86 16.32
CA GLU A 122 -6.92 -11.12 17.57
C GLU A 122 -5.68 -10.33 17.98
N TYR A 123 -4.49 -10.91 17.84
CA TYR A 123 -3.23 -10.20 18.03
C TYR A 123 -3.12 -8.96 17.14
N SER A 124 -3.47 -9.07 15.86
CA SER A 124 -3.37 -7.95 14.93
C SER A 124 -4.47 -6.92 15.10
N LEU A 125 -5.70 -7.34 15.37
CA LEU A 125 -6.84 -6.44 15.56
C LEU A 125 -6.71 -5.61 16.84
N LYS A 126 -6.12 -6.16 17.91
CA LYS A 126 -5.84 -5.43 19.16
C LYS A 126 -4.93 -4.22 19.00
N LYS A 127 -4.17 -4.15 17.89
CA LYS A 127 -3.31 -3.00 17.56
C LYS A 127 -4.10 -1.82 16.98
N LEU A 128 -5.39 -2.02 16.68
CA LEU A 128 -6.27 -1.00 16.12
C LEU A 128 -7.44 -0.74 17.07
N GLU A 129 -7.77 0.53 17.27
CA GLU A 129 -8.97 0.92 17.99
C GLU A 129 -10.17 0.83 17.03
N LEU A 130 -10.96 -0.24 17.16
CA LEU A 130 -12.13 -0.50 16.33
C LEU A 130 -13.39 -0.60 17.19
N PRO A 131 -14.54 -0.09 16.72
CA PRO A 131 -15.83 -0.35 17.35
C PRO A 131 -16.08 -1.87 17.48
N PRO A 132 -16.69 -2.35 18.58
CA PRO A 132 -16.89 -3.79 18.80
C PRO A 132 -17.63 -4.52 17.65
N SER A 133 -18.58 -3.85 17.01
CA SER A 133 -19.31 -4.38 15.86
C SER A 133 -18.41 -4.59 14.64
N LEU A 134 -17.55 -3.61 14.34
CA LEU A 134 -16.60 -3.67 13.23
C LEU A 134 -15.49 -4.68 13.51
N TYR A 135 -15.01 -4.76 14.74
CA TYR A 135 -14.06 -5.76 15.18
C TYR A 135 -14.57 -7.19 14.91
N LYS A 136 -15.81 -7.48 15.32
CA LYS A 136 -16.45 -8.78 15.11
C LYS A 136 -16.64 -9.09 13.63
N LEU A 137 -17.11 -8.11 12.85
CA LEU A 137 -17.32 -8.26 11.41
C LEU A 137 -16.02 -8.56 10.67
N GLU A 138 -14.94 -7.81 10.95
CA GLU A 138 -13.65 -8.03 10.30
C GLU A 138 -13.09 -9.41 10.61
N LYS A 139 -13.20 -9.87 11.87
CA LYS A 139 -12.81 -11.23 12.24
C LYS A 139 -13.60 -12.27 11.43
N GLN A 140 -14.93 -12.10 11.30
CA GLN A 140 -15.77 -13.00 10.50
C GLN A 140 -15.39 -12.98 9.01
N CYS A 141 -15.01 -11.83 8.45
CA CYS A 141 -14.61 -11.72 7.05
C CYS A 141 -13.21 -12.30 6.77
N LEU A 142 -12.26 -12.12 7.69
CA LEU A 142 -10.86 -12.47 7.46
C LEU A 142 -10.54 -13.93 7.77
N ILE A 143 -11.27 -14.58 8.70
CA ILE A 143 -11.04 -16.01 9.02
C ILE A 143 -11.11 -16.90 7.77
N PRO A 144 -12.16 -16.84 6.92
CA PRO A 144 -12.24 -17.67 5.72
C PRO A 144 -11.11 -17.39 4.72
N LEU A 145 -10.68 -16.12 4.60
CA LEU A 145 -9.60 -15.73 3.69
C LEU A 145 -8.25 -16.31 4.15
N LEU A 146 -7.92 -16.16 5.43
CA LEU A 146 -6.70 -16.72 5.98
C LEU A 146 -6.73 -18.25 5.96
N THR A 147 -7.88 -18.86 6.23
CA THR A 147 -8.05 -20.32 6.12
C THR A 147 -7.75 -20.78 4.69
N GLY A 148 -8.41 -20.17 3.69
CA GLY A 148 -8.19 -20.54 2.29
C GLY A 148 -6.75 -20.31 1.82
N LEU A 149 -6.11 -19.22 2.27
CA LEU A 149 -4.69 -18.97 2.01
C LEU A 149 -3.82 -20.08 2.60
N LEU A 150 -4.07 -20.48 3.86
CA LEU A 150 -3.27 -21.50 4.53
C LEU A 150 -3.50 -22.90 3.93
N GLU A 151 -4.66 -23.18 3.35
CA GLU A 151 -4.85 -24.41 2.55
C GLU A 151 -4.03 -24.39 1.26
N ILE A 152 -3.87 -23.24 0.59
CA ILE A 152 -2.94 -23.10 -0.54
C ILE A 152 -1.50 -23.33 -0.06
N GLU A 153 -1.12 -22.74 1.07
CA GLU A 153 0.22 -22.89 1.68
C GLU A 153 0.54 -24.35 2.02
N LYS A 154 -0.44 -25.15 2.46
CA LYS A 154 -0.26 -26.60 2.70
C LYS A 154 0.11 -27.36 1.42
N SER A 155 -0.34 -26.93 0.25
CA SER A 155 -0.05 -27.59 -1.03
C SER A 155 1.29 -27.22 -1.67
N ARG A 156 1.99 -26.22 -1.11
CA ARG A 156 3.34 -25.82 -1.57
C ARG A 156 4.39 -26.88 -1.18
N GLN A 157 5.52 -26.87 -1.89
CA GLN A 157 6.71 -27.62 -1.47
C GLN A 157 7.14 -27.24 -0.05
N PRO A 158 7.81 -28.14 0.71
CA PRO A 158 8.26 -27.83 2.06
C PRO A 158 9.15 -26.57 2.10
N PHE A 159 8.89 -25.71 3.09
CA PHE A 159 9.64 -24.49 3.34
C PHE A 159 9.71 -24.19 4.84
N GLU A 160 10.68 -23.36 5.21
CA GLU A 160 10.80 -22.70 6.52
C GLU A 160 10.70 -21.19 6.35
N VAL A 161 9.87 -20.54 7.15
CA VAL A 161 9.78 -19.09 7.24
C VAL A 161 10.93 -18.58 8.11
N ILE A 162 11.96 -18.05 7.46
CA ILE A 162 13.17 -17.55 8.13
C ILE A 162 13.07 -16.09 8.56
N ALA A 163 12.13 -15.33 7.98
CA ALA A 163 11.84 -13.97 8.39
C ALA A 163 10.42 -13.54 8.02
N THR A 164 9.82 -12.70 8.87
CA THR A 164 8.57 -11.99 8.61
C THR A 164 8.75 -10.50 8.90
N GLU A 165 8.08 -9.64 8.14
CA GLU A 165 8.01 -8.19 8.33
C GLU A 165 9.40 -7.54 8.51
N LYS A 166 10.39 -8.09 7.79
CA LYS A 166 11.81 -7.73 7.91
C LYS A 166 12.08 -6.38 7.26
N THR A 167 12.51 -5.43 8.07
CA THR A 167 12.97 -4.13 7.58
C THR A 167 14.43 -4.21 7.18
N ILE A 168 14.75 -3.70 5.99
CA ILE A 168 16.12 -3.47 5.53
C ILE A 168 16.28 -2.03 5.03
N GLN A 169 17.50 -1.51 5.16
CA GLN A 169 17.89 -0.20 4.64
C GLN A 169 18.88 -0.41 3.50
N ILE A 170 18.66 0.31 2.40
CA ILE A 170 19.56 0.34 1.25
C ILE A 170 19.92 1.78 0.91
N ASN A 171 21.14 1.97 0.43
CA ASN A 171 21.61 3.26 -0.03
C ASN A 171 21.64 3.26 -1.55
N LEU A 172 20.81 4.10 -2.17
CA LEU A 172 20.87 4.43 -3.59
C LEU A 172 21.50 5.82 -3.72
N SER A 173 22.82 5.89 -3.91
CA SER A 173 23.57 7.15 -3.85
C SER A 173 23.33 7.86 -2.49
N SER A 174 22.91 9.12 -2.48
CA SER A 174 22.57 9.89 -1.27
C SER A 174 21.17 9.58 -0.69
N ILE A 175 20.42 8.64 -1.28
CA ILE A 175 19.07 8.28 -0.85
C ILE A 175 19.13 7.02 0.01
N GLN A 176 18.74 7.13 1.27
CA GLN A 176 18.50 6.00 2.17
C GLN A 176 17.06 5.53 2.05
N ILE A 177 16.88 4.34 1.50
CA ILE A 177 15.57 3.74 1.31
C ILE A 177 15.36 2.66 2.36
N LYS A 178 14.28 2.80 3.12
CA LYS A 178 13.77 1.77 4.02
C LYS A 178 12.72 0.94 3.28
N ILE A 179 12.94 -0.37 3.20
CA ILE A 179 11.96 -1.31 2.66
C ILE A 179 11.64 -2.39 3.69
N ARG A 180 10.40 -2.88 3.64
CA ARG A 180 9.88 -3.87 4.58
C ARG A 180 9.38 -5.06 3.77
N ILE A 181 10.02 -6.21 3.97
CA ILE A 181 9.71 -7.46 3.29
C ILE A 181 8.73 -8.24 4.17
N ASP A 182 7.58 -8.61 3.63
CA ASP A 182 6.52 -9.22 4.42
C ASP A 182 6.93 -10.63 4.91
N ARG A 183 7.53 -11.44 4.04
CA ARG A 183 7.97 -12.79 4.40
C ARG A 183 9.12 -13.31 3.52
N ILE A 184 10.01 -14.09 4.12
CA ILE A 184 11.09 -14.81 3.46
C ILE A 184 10.99 -16.29 3.82
N ASP A 185 10.85 -17.12 2.81
CA ASP A 185 10.88 -18.58 2.91
C ASP A 185 12.25 -19.10 2.48
N GLN A 186 12.77 -20.10 3.19
CA GLN A 186 13.85 -20.97 2.76
C GLN A 186 13.26 -22.28 2.25
N LEU A 187 13.60 -22.63 1.01
CA LEU A 187 13.18 -23.86 0.34
C LEU A 187 14.17 -24.99 0.64
N THR A 188 13.75 -26.25 0.42
CA THR A 188 14.55 -27.45 0.68
C THR A 188 15.87 -27.51 -0.11
N ASN A 189 15.95 -26.85 -1.26
CA ASN A 189 17.17 -26.75 -2.07
C ASN A 189 18.11 -25.62 -1.60
N GLY A 190 17.80 -24.94 -0.49
CA GLY A 190 18.58 -23.82 0.06
C GLY A 190 18.24 -22.45 -0.55
N ASN A 191 17.40 -22.41 -1.61
CA ASN A 191 16.98 -21.16 -2.23
C ASN A 191 16.04 -20.36 -1.32
N THR A 192 16.02 -19.05 -1.52
CA THR A 192 15.13 -18.13 -0.81
C THR A 192 14.03 -17.61 -1.74
N LEU A 193 12.80 -17.62 -1.22
CA LEU A 193 11.62 -17.05 -1.87
C LEU A 193 11.10 -15.90 -1.02
N LEU A 194 11.03 -14.70 -1.62
CA LEU A 194 10.39 -13.55 -0.99
C LEU A 194 8.91 -13.52 -1.34
N ILE A 195 8.08 -13.27 -0.34
CA ILE A 195 6.63 -13.17 -0.49
C ILE A 195 6.20 -11.77 -0.06
N ASP A 196 5.37 -11.15 -0.90
CA ASP A 196 4.69 -9.89 -0.63
C ASP A 196 3.16 -10.09 -0.69
N TYR A 197 2.49 -9.70 0.40
CA TYR A 197 1.05 -9.84 0.57
C TYR A 197 0.32 -8.61 0.02
N LYS A 198 -0.67 -8.85 -0.84
CA LYS A 198 -1.51 -7.80 -1.42
C LYS A 198 -2.99 -8.06 -1.16
N THR A 199 -3.63 -7.19 -0.40
CA THR A 199 -5.08 -7.23 -0.12
C THR A 199 -5.94 -6.53 -1.17
N GLY A 200 -5.29 -5.82 -2.11
CA GLY A 200 -5.95 -5.12 -3.21
C GLY A 200 -6.44 -6.06 -4.32
N LYS A 201 -7.39 -5.58 -5.14
CA LYS A 201 -7.92 -6.31 -6.30
C LYS A 201 -6.94 -6.39 -7.48
N ASN A 202 -6.06 -5.40 -7.62
CA ASN A 202 -5.12 -5.31 -8.73
C ASN A 202 -3.73 -5.70 -8.24
N LEU A 203 -3.17 -6.77 -8.81
CA LEU A 203 -1.75 -7.07 -8.65
C LEU A 203 -0.94 -6.25 -9.66
N PRO A 204 0.28 -5.83 -9.31
CA PRO A 204 1.17 -5.20 -10.27
C PRO A 204 1.47 -6.15 -11.42
N SER A 205 1.58 -5.58 -12.62
CA SER A 205 2.01 -6.29 -13.80
C SER A 205 3.53 -6.35 -13.83
N ILE A 206 4.11 -7.46 -14.28
CA ILE A 206 5.56 -7.55 -14.53
C ILE A 206 5.98 -6.46 -15.53
N PHE A 207 5.10 -6.12 -16.48
CA PHE A 207 5.32 -5.04 -17.44
C PHE A 207 5.43 -3.64 -16.81
N ASP A 208 4.93 -3.44 -15.58
CA ASP A 208 5.01 -2.15 -14.88
C ASP A 208 6.46 -1.74 -14.58
N TRP A 209 7.38 -2.69 -14.59
CA TRP A 209 8.79 -2.47 -14.27
C TRP A 209 9.63 -2.09 -15.49
N PHE A 210 9.13 -2.37 -16.69
CA PHE A 210 9.87 -2.13 -17.92
C PHE A 210 9.56 -0.76 -18.50
N GLY A 211 10.60 -0.09 -18.97
CA GLY A 211 10.51 1.23 -19.60
C GLY A 211 11.18 2.35 -18.79
N PRO A 212 11.16 3.59 -19.31
CA PRO A 212 11.91 4.70 -18.76
C PRO A 212 11.35 5.22 -17.42
N ARG A 213 10.10 4.88 -17.08
CA ARG A 213 9.42 5.31 -15.86
C ARG A 213 8.72 4.11 -15.19
N PRO A 214 9.48 3.28 -14.45
CA PRO A 214 8.93 2.09 -13.80
C PRO A 214 7.93 2.47 -12.71
N LYS A 215 6.93 1.61 -12.51
CA LYS A 215 5.86 1.68 -11.51
C LYS A 215 5.92 0.46 -10.60
N ASN A 216 5.24 0.50 -9.46
CA ASN A 216 5.12 -0.65 -8.55
C ASN A 216 6.48 -1.25 -8.18
N ILE A 217 7.47 -0.39 -7.96
CA ILE A 217 8.90 -0.75 -7.88
C ILE A 217 9.30 -1.47 -6.58
N GLN A 218 8.38 -1.66 -5.64
CA GLN A 218 8.66 -2.29 -4.34
C GLN A 218 9.34 -3.64 -4.52
N LEU A 219 8.85 -4.43 -5.49
CA LEU A 219 9.38 -5.74 -5.82
C LEU A 219 10.78 -5.68 -6.49
N PRO A 220 11.00 -4.88 -7.55
CA PRO A 220 12.34 -4.61 -8.06
C PRO A 220 13.33 -4.10 -7.00
N LEU A 221 12.87 -3.34 -6.00
CA LEU A 221 13.76 -2.89 -4.93
C LEU A 221 14.23 -4.02 -4.02
N TYR A 222 13.43 -5.09 -3.85
CA TYR A 222 13.88 -6.26 -3.10
C TYR A 222 15.05 -6.96 -3.79
N SER A 223 15.02 -7.12 -5.11
CA SER A 223 16.11 -7.77 -5.86
C SER A 223 17.40 -6.94 -5.84
N VAL A 224 17.30 -5.62 -5.86
CA VAL A 224 18.46 -4.72 -5.67
C VAL A 224 19.01 -4.83 -4.24
N ALA A 225 18.12 -4.89 -3.24
CA ALA A 225 18.50 -4.92 -1.84
C ALA A 225 19.14 -6.24 -1.39
N LEU A 226 18.68 -7.35 -1.96
CA LEU A 226 19.11 -8.69 -1.60
C LEU A 226 19.62 -9.36 -2.88
N ARG A 227 20.91 -9.15 -3.16
CA ARG A 227 21.60 -9.66 -4.36
C ARG A 227 21.57 -11.19 -4.52
N SER A 228 21.13 -11.92 -3.50
CA SER A 228 21.11 -13.38 -3.42
C SER A 228 19.69 -13.95 -3.32
N ILE A 229 18.65 -13.27 -3.83
CA ILE A 229 17.30 -13.82 -3.92
C ILE A 229 17.20 -14.75 -5.13
N GLN A 230 16.53 -15.89 -4.98
CA GLN A 230 16.29 -16.85 -6.06
C GLN A 230 14.87 -16.80 -6.61
N GLY A 231 13.90 -16.25 -5.87
CA GLY A 231 12.55 -16.08 -6.37
C GLY A 231 11.76 -15.02 -5.63
N LEU A 232 10.73 -14.52 -6.31
CA LEU A 232 9.78 -13.56 -5.77
C LEU A 232 8.34 -14.04 -6.02
N ALA A 233 7.47 -13.86 -5.05
CA ALA A 233 6.06 -14.17 -5.17
C ALA A 233 5.17 -13.06 -4.63
N LEU A 234 4.05 -12.87 -5.31
CA LEU A 234 2.93 -12.05 -4.86
C LEU A 234 1.80 -12.95 -4.41
N VAL A 235 1.28 -12.68 -3.22
CA VAL A 235 0.12 -13.38 -2.67
C VAL A 235 -1.04 -12.42 -2.58
N GLN A 236 -2.04 -12.66 -3.41
CA GLN A 236 -3.28 -11.88 -3.39
C GLN A 236 -4.26 -12.45 -2.38
N ILE A 237 -4.74 -11.60 -1.47
CA ILE A 237 -5.67 -11.96 -0.40
C ILE A 237 -6.89 -11.04 -0.45
N ASN A 238 -7.92 -11.45 -1.20
CA ASN A 238 -9.21 -10.74 -1.19
C ASN A 238 -10.40 -11.69 -1.38
N VAL A 239 -11.61 -11.21 -1.08
CA VAL A 239 -12.87 -11.98 -1.13
C VAL A 239 -13.20 -12.55 -2.51
N GLY A 240 -12.64 -12.00 -3.60
CA GLY A 240 -12.82 -12.50 -4.96
C GLY A 240 -11.62 -13.25 -5.55
N SER A 241 -10.45 -13.23 -4.90
CA SER A 241 -9.26 -13.95 -5.35
C SER A 241 -8.29 -14.26 -4.21
N LEU A 242 -8.00 -15.56 -4.06
CA LEU A 242 -6.85 -16.09 -3.32
C LEU A 242 -5.91 -16.70 -4.36
N LYS A 243 -4.79 -16.02 -4.64
CA LYS A 243 -3.86 -16.43 -5.70
C LYS A 243 -2.42 -16.24 -5.26
N PHE A 244 -1.61 -17.27 -5.49
CA PHE A 244 -0.16 -17.21 -5.39
C PHE A 244 0.39 -17.00 -6.81
N LYS A 245 1.11 -15.89 -7.05
CA LYS A 245 1.72 -15.58 -8.35
C LYS A 245 3.22 -15.48 -8.19
N GLU A 246 3.92 -16.47 -8.70
CA GLU A 246 5.38 -16.45 -8.79
C GLU A 246 5.82 -15.49 -9.91
N ILE A 247 6.89 -14.78 -9.65
CA ILE A 247 7.56 -13.90 -10.60
C ILE A 247 9.00 -14.39 -10.69
N SER A 248 9.27 -15.19 -11.71
CA SER A 248 10.60 -15.66 -12.08
C SER A 248 11.31 -14.71 -13.03
#